data_AF-A0A432QR10-F1
#
_entry.id   AF-A0A432QR10-F1
#
_cell.length_a   1.000
_cell.length_b   1.000
_cell.length_c   1.000
_cell.angle_alpha   90.00
_cell.angle_beta   90.00
_cell.angle_gamma   90.00
#
_symmetry.space_group_name_H-M   'P 1'
#
loop_
_entity.id
_entity.type
_entity.pdbx_description
1 polymer ?
#
loop_
_entity_poly.entity_id
_entity_poly.type
_entity_poly.pdbx_seq_one_letter_code
_entity_poly.pdbx_strand_id
1 'polypeptide(L)'
;MTTASPYRLLHQSTECPARCGSLSTLHGDILTPVFMPVGTLATVKAVTPENLLDLGAQIILGNTYHLFIRPGHELIQTFGGLHGFMNWDKPI
;
A
#
# COMPACT_ATOMS: atom_id res chain seq x y z
N MET A 1 11.15 -16.30 -19.92
CA MET A 1 10.65 -16.65 -18.57
C MET A 1 9.28 -16.02 -18.44
N THR A 2 8.22 -16.81 -18.43
CA THR A 2 6.86 -16.32 -18.14
C THR A 2 6.82 -15.96 -16.66
N THR A 3 6.86 -14.67 -16.34
CA THR A 3 6.68 -14.20 -14.97
C THR A 3 5.29 -14.61 -14.51
N ALA A 4 5.23 -15.41 -13.45
CA ALA A 4 3.96 -15.72 -12.80
C ALA A 4 3.27 -14.40 -12.41
N SER A 5 1.96 -14.31 -12.64
CA SER A 5 1.16 -13.16 -12.20
C SER A 5 1.35 -12.98 -10.68
N PRO A 6 1.61 -11.75 -10.19
CA PRO A 6 1.69 -11.49 -8.75
C PRO A 6 0.33 -11.63 -8.06
N TYR A 7 -0.77 -11.70 -8.83
CA TYR A 7 -2.12 -11.88 -8.33
C TYR A 7 -2.60 -13.32 -8.47
N ARG A 8 -3.14 -13.87 -7.38
CA ARG A 8 -3.82 -15.16 -7.30
C ARG A 8 -5.29 -14.98 -6.93
N LEU A 9 -6.20 -15.47 -7.77
CA LEU A 9 -7.61 -15.58 -7.45
C LEU A 9 -7.81 -16.73 -6.44
N LEU A 10 -8.47 -16.44 -5.30
CA LEU A 10 -8.73 -17.43 -4.26
C LEU A 10 -10.17 -17.96 -4.36
N HIS A 11 -11.14 -17.08 -4.58
CA HIS A 11 -12.54 -17.45 -4.73
C HIS A 11 -13.29 -16.48 -5.63
N GLN A 12 -14.35 -16.97 -6.26
CA GLN A 12 -15.28 -16.18 -7.06
C GLN A 12 -16.71 -16.62 -6.72
N SER A 13 -17.61 -15.65 -6.57
CA SER A 13 -19.02 -15.95 -6.31
C SER A 13 -19.69 -16.59 -7.53
N THR A 14 -20.58 -17.56 -7.28
CA THR A 14 -21.44 -18.15 -8.32
C THR A 14 -22.67 -17.28 -8.62
N GLU A 15 -22.98 -16.31 -7.76
CA GLU A 15 -24.21 -15.51 -7.83
C GLU A 15 -23.94 -14.08 -8.35
N CYS A 16 -22.69 -13.60 -8.30
CA CYS A 16 -22.33 -12.25 -8.72
C CYS A 16 -20.85 -12.13 -9.16
N PRO A 17 -20.41 -11.00 -9.73
CA PRO A 17 -19.03 -10.80 -10.19
C PRO A 17 -17.97 -10.64 -9.07
N ALA A 18 -18.32 -10.88 -7.80
CA ALA A 18 -17.41 -10.71 -6.67
C ALA A 18 -16.26 -11.73 -6.69
N ARG A 19 -15.08 -11.29 -6.26
CA ARG A 19 -13.85 -12.09 -6.23
C ARG A 19 -13.08 -11.77 -4.95
N CYS A 20 -12.47 -12.77 -4.36
CA CYS A 20 -11.39 -12.56 -3.40
C CYS A 20 -10.09 -13.17 -3.92
N GLY A 21 -8.98 -12.54 -3.59
CA GLY A 21 -7.67 -12.90 -4.11
C GLY A 21 -6.55 -12.46 -3.20
N SER A 22 -5.33 -12.71 -3.65
CA SER A 22 -4.09 -12.34 -2.98
C SER A 22 -3.15 -11.72 -4.01
N LEU A 23 -2.66 -10.52 -3.77
CA LEU A 23 -1.61 -9.86 -4.53
C LEU A 23 -0.31 -9.91 -3.72
N SER A 24 0.71 -10.57 -4.25
CA SER A 24 2.03 -10.64 -3.61
C SER A 24 2.94 -9.54 -4.14
N THR A 25 3.57 -8.83 -3.21
CA THR A 25 4.58 -7.80 -3.52
C THR A 25 5.87 -8.11 -2.76
N LEU A 26 6.95 -7.38 -3.06
CA LEU A 26 8.19 -7.48 -2.29
C LEU A 26 8.04 -7.01 -0.84
N HIS A 27 7.02 -6.20 -0.55
CA HIS A 27 6.75 -5.62 0.78
C HIS A 27 5.62 -6.34 1.54
N GLY A 28 5.08 -7.44 0.99
CA GLY A 28 4.05 -8.25 1.63
C GLY A 28 2.88 -8.61 0.72
N ASP A 29 1.98 -9.41 1.27
CA ASP A 29 0.76 -9.87 0.60
C ASP A 29 -0.44 -8.97 0.91
N ILE A 30 -1.33 -8.81 -0.07
CA ILE A 30 -2.56 -8.02 0.02
C ILE A 30 -3.75 -8.89 -0.38
N LEU A 31 -4.70 -9.08 0.53
CA LEU A 31 -5.96 -9.76 0.29
C LEU A 31 -6.96 -8.81 -0.36
N THR A 32 -7.56 -9.22 -1.48
CA THR A 32 -8.62 -8.46 -2.14
C THR A 32 -10.00 -9.03 -1.80
N PRO A 33 -11.06 -8.19 -1.68
CA PRO A 33 -11.05 -6.73 -1.81
C PRO A 33 -10.38 -6.05 -0.60
N VAL A 34 -9.63 -4.97 -0.85
CA VAL A 34 -8.91 -4.20 0.17
C VAL A 34 -9.36 -2.74 0.14
N PHE A 35 -9.41 -2.11 1.31
CA PHE A 35 -9.52 -0.66 1.44
C PHE A 35 -8.13 -0.08 1.72
N MET A 36 -7.72 0.95 0.98
CA MET A 36 -6.39 1.56 1.09
C MET A 36 -6.50 2.94 1.77
N PRO A 37 -5.95 3.13 2.99
CA PRO A 37 -5.84 4.45 3.59
C PRO A 37 -4.97 5.37 2.74
N VAL A 38 -5.35 6.64 2.60
CA VAL A 38 -4.66 7.61 1.73
C VAL A 38 -3.66 8.43 2.53
N GLY A 39 -2.38 8.30 2.21
CA GLY A 39 -1.27 9.10 2.72
C GLY A 39 -0.97 10.30 1.82
N THR A 40 -1.57 11.46 2.11
CA THR A 40 -1.52 12.63 1.21
C THR A 40 -0.19 13.39 1.29
N LEU A 41 0.49 13.42 2.44
CA LEU A 41 1.76 14.15 2.64
C LEU A 41 2.80 13.26 3.34
N ALA A 42 2.94 12.02 2.88
CA ALA A 42 3.70 10.98 3.58
C ALA A 42 3.21 10.74 5.02
N THR A 43 1.94 11.05 5.28
CA THR A 43 1.23 10.79 6.52
C THR A 43 -0.23 10.55 6.19
N VAL A 44 -0.87 9.62 6.88
CA VAL A 44 -2.32 9.55 6.96
C VAL A 44 -2.73 10.53 8.07
N LYS A 45 -3.45 11.59 7.72
CA LYS A 45 -3.76 12.68 8.65
C LYS A 45 -4.34 12.13 9.96
N ALA A 46 -3.74 12.54 11.09
CA ALA A 46 -4.14 12.23 12.46
C ALA A 46 -4.07 10.74 12.88
N VAL A 47 -3.40 9.89 12.11
CA VAL A 47 -3.25 8.46 12.40
C VAL A 47 -1.78 8.09 12.30
N THR A 48 -1.22 7.47 13.33
CA THR A 48 0.17 6.99 13.28
C THR A 48 0.25 5.69 12.46
N PRO A 49 1.43 5.31 11.92
CA PRO A 49 1.59 4.03 11.23
C PRO A 49 1.13 2.83 12.09
N GLU A 50 1.35 2.88 13.40
CA GLU A 50 0.92 1.84 14.34
C GLU A 50 -0.61 1.70 14.35
N ASN A 51 -1.36 2.80 14.33
CA ASN A 51 -2.82 2.73 14.24
C ASN A 51 -3.29 2.12 12.91
N LEU A 52 -2.58 2.33 11.80
CA LEU A 52 -2.91 1.68 10.53
C LEU A 52 -2.67 0.17 10.60
N LEU A 53 -1.60 -0.25 11.27
CA LEU A 53 -1.29 -1.66 11.52
C LEU A 53 -2.35 -2.30 12.42
N ASP A 54 -2.75 -1.63 13.50
CA ASP A 54 -3.81 -2.09 14.43
C ASP A 54 -5.16 -2.25 13.73
N LEU A 55 -5.46 -1.38 12.76
CA LEU A 55 -6.66 -1.47 11.91
C LEU A 55 -6.56 -2.58 10.85
N GLY A 56 -5.42 -3.25 10.73
CA GLY A 56 -5.19 -4.31 9.75
C GLY A 56 -4.95 -3.81 8.33
N ALA A 57 -4.49 -2.57 8.15
CA ALA A 57 -4.14 -2.05 6.83
C ALA A 57 -2.99 -2.87 6.21
N GLN A 58 -3.22 -3.37 4.99
CA GLN A 58 -2.26 -4.19 4.25
C GLN A 58 -1.50 -3.38 3.20
N ILE A 59 -2.03 -2.23 2.80
CA ILE A 59 -1.46 -1.33 1.80
C ILE A 59 -2.01 0.07 2.07
N ILE A 60 -1.20 1.09 1.84
CA ILE A 60 -1.62 2.50 1.82
C ILE A 60 -1.47 3.06 0.42
N LEU A 61 -2.10 4.21 0.13
CA LEU A 61 -1.91 4.92 -1.13
C LEU A 61 -1.10 6.19 -0.89
N GLY A 62 0.06 6.30 -1.53
CA GLY A 62 0.86 7.53 -1.57
C GLY A 62 0.47 8.44 -2.75
N ASN A 63 0.26 9.73 -2.49
CA ASN A 63 -0.02 10.69 -3.57
C ASN A 63 1.27 11.34 -4.11
N THR A 64 1.68 10.97 -5.33
CA THR A 64 2.93 11.47 -5.94
C THR A 64 2.96 12.99 -6.12
N TYR A 65 1.84 13.64 -6.46
CA TYR A 65 1.79 15.09 -6.66
C TYR A 65 2.17 15.83 -5.38
N HIS A 66 1.56 15.46 -4.26
CA HIS A 66 1.85 16.09 -2.98
C HIS A 66 3.27 15.79 -2.51
N LEU A 67 3.69 14.52 -2.56
CA LEU A 67 5.05 14.10 -2.17
C LEU A 67 6.13 14.83 -2.96
N PHE A 68 5.89 15.10 -4.25
CA PHE A 68 6.82 15.82 -5.11
C PHE A 68 6.94 17.29 -4.73
N ILE A 69 5.83 17.96 -4.39
CA ILE A 69 5.84 19.39 -4.04
C ILE A 69 6.36 19.60 -2.61
N ARG A 70 5.91 18.78 -1.65
CA ARG A 70 6.33 18.79 -0.24
C ARG A 70 6.14 17.40 0.34
N PRO A 71 7.18 16.74 0.90
CA PRO A 71 8.51 17.28 1.24
C PRO A 71 9.50 17.42 0.07
N GLY A 72 9.21 16.83 -1.10
CA GLY A 72 10.14 16.73 -2.22
C GLY A 72 10.81 15.37 -2.30
N HIS A 73 10.94 14.85 -3.52
CA HIS A 73 11.46 13.50 -3.77
C HIS A 73 12.95 13.33 -3.39
N GLU A 74 13.76 14.38 -3.52
CA GLU A 74 15.18 14.36 -3.10
C GLU A 74 15.30 14.10 -1.60
N LEU A 75 14.50 14.82 -0.79
CA LEU A 75 14.48 14.61 0.66
C LEU A 75 13.99 13.19 1.00
N ILE A 76 12.92 12.71 0.36
CA ILE A 76 12.44 11.33 0.58
C ILE A 76 13.54 10.30 0.27
N GLN A 77 14.34 10.54 -0.77
CA GLN A 77 15.43 9.66 -1.15
C GLN A 77 16.55 9.61 -0.10
N THR A 78 16.89 10.71 0.57
CA THR A 78 17.92 10.71 1.63
C THR A 78 17.52 9.89 2.86
N PHE A 79 16.22 9.67 3.07
CA PHE A 79 15.67 8.77 4.10
C PHE A 79 15.53 7.30 3.65
N GLY A 80 16.10 6.93 2.50
CA GLY A 80 16.01 5.56 1.98
C GLY A 80 14.72 5.25 1.22
N GLY A 81 14.00 6.30 0.78
CA GLY A 81 12.76 6.18 0.03
C GLY A 81 11.50 6.35 0.88
N LEU A 82 10.33 6.21 0.25
CA LEU A 82 9.05 6.55 0.88
C LEU A 82 8.71 5.69 2.09
N HIS A 83 9.04 4.39 2.06
CA HIS A 83 8.88 3.47 3.19
C HIS A 83 9.64 3.97 4.44
N GLY A 84 10.92 4.31 4.28
CA GLY A 84 11.75 4.84 5.36
C GLY A 84 11.27 6.20 5.85
N PHE A 85 10.87 7.08 4.94
CA PHE A 85 10.33 8.40 5.29
C PHE A 85 9.02 8.32 6.09
N MET A 86 8.15 7.36 5.78
CA MET A 86 6.85 7.16 6.44
C MET A 86 6.90 6.23 7.65
N ASN A 87 8.02 5.56 7.90
CA ASN A 87 8.11 4.43 8.82
C ASN A 87 7.03 3.36 8.55
N TRP A 88 6.86 3.00 7.28
CA TRP A 88 5.89 2.00 6.82
C TRP A 88 6.63 0.94 6.01
N ASP A 89 6.56 -0.32 6.43
CA ASP A 89 7.31 -1.44 5.86
C ASP A 89 6.49 -2.32 4.89
N LYS A 90 5.18 -2.09 4.86
CA LYS A 90 4.18 -2.74 4.00
C LYS A 90 4.04 -2.04 2.64
N PRO A 91 3.25 -2.58 1.69
CA PRO A 91 3.01 -1.96 0.38
C PRO A 91 2.46 -0.51 0.43
N ILE A 92 2.86 0.31 -0.55
CA ILE A 92 2.43 1.71 -0.80
C ILE A 92 2.02 1.86 -2.28
#